data_AF-A0A0R3SIW7-F1
#
_entry.id   AF-A0A0R3SIW7-F1
#
_cell.length_a   1.000
_cell.length_b   1.000
_cell.length_c   1.000
_cell.angle_alpha   90.00
_cell.angle_beta   90.00
_cell.angle_gamma   90.00
#
_symmetry.space_group_name_H-M   'P 1'
#
loop_
_entity.id
_entity.type
_entity.pdbx_description
1 polymer ?
#
loop_
_entity_poly.entity_id
_entity_poly.type
_entity_poly.pdbx_seq_one_letter_code
_entity_poly.pdbx_strand_id
1 'polypeptide(L)'
;MIQSTSSNRVCQLILRHIVGSKLRILNDILQANPFIRGISEGLKYEHFQGTLKAYTREVLVASIMWSTFWCEVIPKLVENFDSGNKEALKFYVLDMSYETYCKELDKFNMEIETLLGNTLVGNLKNEAMKYIYTVE
;
A
#
# COMPACT_ATOMS: atom_id res chain seq x y z
N MET A 1 -8.18 -4.53 -7.85
CA MET A 1 -8.46 -5.66 -6.93
C MET A 1 -7.31 -6.65 -7.03
N ILE A 2 -6.73 -7.10 -5.91
CA ILE A 2 -5.72 -8.16 -5.94
C ILE A 2 -6.49 -9.48 -6.07
N GLN A 3 -6.44 -10.09 -7.25
CA GLN A 3 -7.25 -11.26 -7.59
C GLN A 3 -6.40 -12.52 -7.64
N SER A 4 -6.97 -13.62 -7.14
CA SER A 4 -6.38 -14.97 -7.12
C SER A 4 -6.02 -15.55 -8.49
N THR A 5 -6.54 -14.96 -9.56
CA THR A 5 -6.39 -15.42 -10.95
C THR A 5 -5.41 -14.58 -11.77
N SER A 6 -4.80 -13.54 -11.19
CA SER A 6 -3.91 -12.65 -11.92
C SER A 6 -2.63 -13.35 -12.36
N SER A 7 -2.32 -13.33 -13.67
CA SER A 7 -1.07 -13.87 -14.22
C SER A 7 0.15 -12.99 -13.95
N ASN A 8 -0.04 -11.81 -13.35
CA ASN A 8 1.05 -10.93 -12.95
C ASN A 8 1.90 -11.60 -11.84
N ARG A 9 3.23 -11.67 -12.05
CA ARG A 9 4.17 -12.34 -11.14
C ARG A 9 4.13 -11.77 -9.71
N VAL A 10 3.88 -10.47 -9.56
CA VAL A 10 3.73 -9.82 -8.24
C VAL A 10 2.41 -10.22 -7.59
N CYS A 11 1.31 -10.27 -8.34
CA CYS A 11 0.05 -10.78 -7.80
C CYS A 11 0.19 -12.24 -7.36
N GLN A 12 0.87 -13.08 -8.15
CA GLN A 12 1.17 -14.47 -7.77
C GLN A 12 2.04 -14.53 -6.50
N LEU A 13 3.04 -13.66 -6.38
CA LEU A 13 3.86 -13.56 -5.17
C LEU A 13 3.02 -13.19 -3.94
N ILE A 14 2.16 -12.18 -4.07
CA ILE A 14 1.23 -11.74 -3.03
C ILE A 14 0.31 -12.88 -2.60
N LEU A 15 -0.34 -13.56 -3.55
CA LEU A 15 -1.29 -14.64 -3.26
C LEU A 15 -0.64 -15.85 -2.58
N ARG A 16 0.64 -16.11 -2.86
CA ARG A 16 1.38 -17.21 -2.25
C ARG A 16 1.79 -16.93 -0.81
N HIS A 17 2.05 -15.67 -0.46
CA HIS A 17 2.69 -15.32 0.82
C HIS A 17 1.83 -14.49 1.76
N ILE A 18 0.75 -13.88 1.27
CA ILE A 18 -0.17 -13.11 2.09
C ILE A 18 -1.44 -13.93 2.31
N VAL A 19 -1.74 -14.20 3.58
CA VAL A 19 -2.94 -14.95 4.00
C VAL A 19 -4.20 -14.26 3.48
N GLY A 20 -5.17 -15.07 3.00
CA GLY A 20 -6.39 -14.57 2.35
C GLY A 20 -7.24 -13.60 3.19
N SER A 21 -7.26 -13.74 4.52
CA SER A 21 -7.95 -12.79 5.41
C SER A 21 -7.33 -11.40 5.38
N LYS A 22 -6.01 -11.31 5.26
CA LYS A 22 -5.27 -10.04 5.16
C LYS A 22 -5.49 -9.39 3.79
N LEU A 23 -5.54 -10.20 2.73
CA LEU A 23 -5.91 -9.72 1.40
C LEU A 23 -7.35 -9.18 1.34
N ARG A 24 -8.27 -9.79 2.11
CA ARG A 24 -9.64 -9.26 2.25
C ARG A 24 -9.63 -7.86 2.82
N ILE A 25 -8.92 -7.64 3.92
CA ILE A 25 -8.80 -6.31 4.55
C ILE A 25 -8.19 -5.30 3.58
N LEU A 26 -7.12 -5.66 2.86
CA LEU A 26 -6.52 -4.77 1.86
C LEU A 26 -7.51 -4.41 0.74
N ASN A 27 -8.29 -5.38 0.26
CA ASN A 27 -9.32 -5.11 -0.73
C ASN A 27 -10.47 -4.26 -0.15
N ASP A 28 -10.84 -4.44 1.12
CA ASP A 28 -11.85 -3.61 1.79
C ASP A 28 -11.36 -2.15 1.90
N ILE A 29 -10.07 -1.93 2.22
CA ILE A 29 -9.46 -0.59 2.18
C ILE A 29 -9.56 0.00 0.78
N LEU A 30 -9.21 -0.76 -0.25
CA LEU A 30 -9.32 -0.31 -1.65
C LEU A 30 -10.75 0.12 -2.03
N GLN A 31 -11.78 -0.58 -1.52
CA GLN A 31 -13.17 -0.27 -1.85
C GLN A 31 -13.75 0.89 -1.02
N ALA A 32 -13.41 0.95 0.27
CA ALA A 32 -14.01 1.88 1.22
C ALA A 32 -13.26 3.20 1.35
N ASN A 33 -11.95 3.21 1.10
CA ASN A 33 -11.13 4.40 1.30
C ASN A 33 -11.13 5.29 0.05
N PRO A 34 -11.72 6.50 0.11
CA PRO A 34 -12.03 7.30 -1.07
C PRO A 34 -10.79 7.74 -1.85
N PHE A 35 -9.69 8.07 -1.19
CA PHE A 35 -8.49 8.50 -1.92
C PHE A 35 -7.63 7.33 -2.38
N ILE A 36 -7.59 6.20 -1.65
CA ILE A 36 -6.96 4.98 -2.16
C ILE A 36 -7.68 4.49 -3.42
N ARG A 37 -9.02 4.56 -3.42
CA ARG A 37 -9.82 4.30 -4.60
C ARG A 37 -9.52 5.30 -5.72
N GLY A 38 -9.48 6.59 -5.42
CA GLY A 38 -9.15 7.61 -6.41
C GLY A 38 -7.76 7.44 -7.03
N ILE A 39 -6.74 7.06 -6.26
CA ILE A 39 -5.42 6.67 -6.78
C ILE A 39 -5.54 5.48 -7.74
N SER A 40 -6.42 4.53 -7.41
CA SER A 40 -6.71 3.37 -8.25
C SER A 40 -7.45 3.68 -9.54
N GLU A 41 -8.06 4.86 -9.60
CA GLU A 41 -8.71 5.42 -10.79
C GLU A 41 -7.77 6.40 -11.54
N GLY A 42 -6.49 6.49 -11.15
CA GLY A 42 -5.46 7.29 -11.82
C GLY A 42 -5.27 8.70 -11.24
N LEU A 43 -5.96 9.06 -10.16
CA LEU A 43 -5.76 10.35 -9.49
C LEU A 43 -4.43 10.38 -8.73
N LYS A 44 -3.77 11.54 -8.76
CA LYS A 44 -2.50 11.80 -8.08
C LYS A 44 -2.71 12.62 -6.81
N TYR A 45 -1.69 12.68 -5.95
CA TYR A 45 -1.72 13.46 -4.70
C TYR A 45 -2.19 14.91 -4.90
N GLU A 46 -1.82 15.55 -6.01
CA GLU A 46 -2.25 16.92 -6.34
C GLU A 46 -3.78 17.11 -6.36
N HIS A 47 -4.55 16.06 -6.63
CA HIS A 47 -6.02 16.09 -6.62
C HIS A 47 -6.61 16.06 -5.20
N PHE A 48 -5.81 15.67 -4.21
CA PHE A 48 -6.21 15.51 -2.81
C PHE A 48 -5.49 16.46 -1.86
N GLN A 49 -4.52 17.24 -2.35
CA GLN A 49 -3.65 18.06 -1.53
C GLN A 49 -4.45 18.96 -0.57
N GLY A 50 -4.21 18.82 0.73
CA GLY A 50 -4.89 19.62 1.76
C GLY A 50 -6.32 19.18 2.09
N THR A 51 -6.83 18.13 1.43
CA THR A 51 -8.16 17.55 1.69
C THR A 51 -8.13 16.48 2.78
N LEU A 52 -6.93 15.93 3.10
CA LEU A 52 -6.83 14.79 4.03
C LEU A 52 -7.36 15.12 5.43
N LYS A 53 -7.26 16.40 5.84
CA LYS A 53 -7.80 16.91 7.11
C LYS A 53 -9.31 16.75 7.28
N ALA A 54 -10.06 16.57 6.19
CA ALA A 54 -11.51 16.41 6.23
C ALA A 54 -11.96 14.96 6.42
N TYR A 55 -11.04 14.00 6.27
CA TYR A 55 -11.36 12.58 6.45
C TYR A 55 -11.27 12.16 7.91
N THR A 56 -12.01 11.12 8.26
CA THR A 56 -11.95 10.55 9.61
C THR A 56 -10.60 9.88 9.87
N ARG A 57 -10.27 9.73 11.15
CA ARG A 57 -9.02 9.07 11.56
C ARG A 57 -8.92 7.65 11.03
N GLU A 58 -10.03 6.91 10.98
CA GLU A 58 -10.10 5.53 10.48
C GLU A 58 -9.66 5.46 9.02
N VAL A 59 -10.10 6.41 8.19
CA VAL A 59 -9.69 6.51 6.78
C VAL A 59 -8.19 6.76 6.67
N LEU A 60 -7.65 7.69 7.46
CA LEU A 60 -6.21 7.99 7.44
C LEU A 60 -5.36 6.79 7.90
N VAL A 61 -5.79 6.10 8.97
CA VAL A 61 -5.11 4.89 9.49
C VAL A 61 -5.14 3.75 8.47
N ALA A 62 -6.29 3.51 7.83
CA ALA A 62 -6.41 2.50 6.78
C ALA A 62 -5.46 2.76 5.61
N SER A 63 -5.26 4.03 5.24
CA SER A 63 -4.32 4.41 4.18
C SER A 63 -2.86 4.15 4.55
N ILE A 64 -2.49 4.30 5.82
CA ILE A 64 -1.15 3.91 6.28
C ILE A 64 -0.93 2.42 6.04
N MET A 65 -1.90 1.57 6.41
CA MET A 65 -1.83 0.12 6.18
C MET A 65 -1.69 -0.21 4.69
N TRP A 66 -2.47 0.45 3.83
CA TRP A 66 -2.35 0.29 2.38
C TRP A 66 -0.98 0.72 1.85
N SER A 67 -0.45 1.85 2.32
CA SER A 67 0.86 2.34 1.90
C SER A 67 1.99 1.40 2.35
N THR A 68 1.95 0.92 3.60
CA THR A 68 2.93 -0.03 4.13
C THR A 68 2.89 -1.35 3.35
N PHE A 69 1.71 -1.82 2.98
CA PHE A 69 1.60 -3.02 2.15
C PHE A 69 2.38 -2.84 0.84
N TRP A 70 2.07 -1.79 0.07
CA TRP A 70 2.72 -1.60 -1.22
C TRP A 70 4.18 -1.21 -1.09
N CYS A 71 4.53 -0.25 -0.23
CA CYS A 71 5.86 0.36 -0.18
C CYS A 71 6.88 -0.37 0.70
N GLU A 72 6.44 -1.25 1.62
CA GLU A 72 7.35 -1.93 2.57
C GLU A 72 7.22 -3.46 2.51
N VAL A 73 5.99 -3.99 2.44
CA VAL A 73 5.77 -5.45 2.41
C VAL A 73 6.14 -6.04 1.05
N ILE A 74 5.70 -5.43 -0.07
CA ILE A 74 6.01 -5.95 -1.41
C ILE A 74 7.53 -5.99 -1.68
N PRO A 75 8.32 -4.93 -1.40
CA PRO A 75 9.78 -5.00 -1.57
C PRO A 75 10.41 -6.15 -0.79
N LYS A 76 10.02 -6.35 0.48
CA LYS A 76 10.54 -7.44 1.31
C LYS A 76 10.17 -8.82 0.78
N LEU A 77 8.94 -8.99 0.30
CA LEU A 77 8.53 -10.23 -0.37
C LEU A 77 9.37 -10.50 -1.62
N VAL A 78 9.64 -9.46 -2.40
CA VAL A 78 10.45 -9.56 -3.64
C VAL A 78 11.90 -9.87 -3.31
N GLU A 79 12.51 -9.15 -2.35
CA GLU A 79 13.89 -9.37 -1.90
C GLU A 79 14.11 -10.78 -1.33
N ASN A 80 13.16 -11.30 -0.55
CA ASN A 80 13.23 -12.65 -0.01
C ASN A 80 13.15 -13.74 -1.08
N PHE A 81 12.45 -13.48 -2.20
CA PHE A 81 12.25 -14.47 -3.26
C PHE A 81 13.29 -14.37 -4.38
N ASP A 82 13.82 -13.18 -4.64
CA ASP A 82 14.75 -12.92 -5.75
C ASP A 82 15.77 -11.84 -5.34
N SER A 83 16.63 -12.18 -4.37
CA SER A 83 17.58 -11.27 -3.71
C SER A 83 18.60 -10.59 -4.64
N GLY A 84 18.70 -11.05 -5.90
CA GLY A 84 19.55 -10.45 -6.93
C GLY A 84 18.82 -9.58 -7.95
N ASN A 85 17.48 -9.52 -7.92
CA ASN A 85 16.72 -9.07 -9.08
C ASN A 85 15.91 -7.80 -8.79
N LYS A 86 16.60 -6.65 -8.76
CA LYS A 86 15.95 -5.33 -8.74
C LYS A 86 14.96 -5.14 -9.88
N GLU A 87 15.06 -5.91 -10.97
CA GLU A 87 14.07 -5.87 -12.07
C GLU A 87 12.70 -6.41 -11.67
N ALA A 88 12.60 -7.21 -10.60
CA ALA A 88 11.31 -7.71 -10.10
C ALA A 88 10.42 -6.58 -9.55
N LEU A 89 10.97 -5.39 -9.27
CA LEU A 89 10.22 -4.17 -8.93
C LEU A 89 9.88 -3.29 -10.15
N LYS A 90 10.29 -3.67 -11.38
CA LYS A 90 9.90 -3.01 -12.62
C LYS A 90 8.53 -3.51 -13.09
N PHE A 91 7.50 -3.25 -12.30
CA PHE A 91 6.12 -3.54 -12.66
C PHE A 91 5.24 -2.30 -12.50
N TYR A 92 4.01 -2.42 -12.97
CA TYR A 92 3.02 -1.35 -12.90
C TYR A 92 1.94 -1.69 -11.89
N VAL A 93 1.52 -0.68 -11.14
CA VAL A 93 0.35 -0.68 -10.27
C VAL A 93 -0.57 0.39 -10.81
N LEU A 94 -1.73 -0.01 -11.35
CA LEU A 94 -2.77 0.92 -11.82
C LEU A 94 -2.24 1.88 -12.90
N ASP A 95 -1.57 1.31 -13.92
CA ASP A 95 -0.92 2.02 -15.04
C ASP A 95 0.20 3.00 -14.64
N MET A 96 0.59 3.02 -13.36
CA MET A 96 1.71 3.76 -12.83
C MET A 96 2.89 2.81 -12.58
N SER A 97 4.12 3.25 -12.87
CA SER A 97 5.29 2.46 -12.46
C SER A 97 5.26 2.31 -10.93
N TYR A 98 5.67 1.16 -10.42
CA TYR A 98 5.69 0.89 -8.99
C TYR A 98 6.47 1.97 -8.21
N GLU A 99 7.59 2.45 -8.74
CA GLU A 99 8.36 3.54 -8.14
C GLU A 99 7.56 4.85 -8.04
N THR A 100 6.87 5.24 -9.12
CA THR A 100 6.03 6.44 -9.09
C THR A 100 4.84 6.24 -8.15
N TYR A 101 4.28 5.04 -8.08
CA TYR A 101 3.19 4.69 -7.17
C TYR A 101 3.59 4.87 -5.70
N CYS A 102 4.75 4.35 -5.31
CA CYS A 102 5.29 4.55 -3.96
C CYS A 102 5.57 6.03 -3.66
N LYS A 103 6.15 6.77 -4.62
CA LYS A 103 6.40 8.22 -4.46
C LYS A 103 5.12 9.03 -4.28
N GLU A 104 4.02 8.66 -4.94
CA GLU A 104 2.73 9.30 -4.72
C GLU A 104 2.20 8.98 -3.32
N LEU A 105 2.25 7.72 -2.88
CA LEU A 105 1.86 7.31 -1.53
C LEU A 105 2.68 7.99 -0.42
N ASP A 106 3.97 8.25 -0.65
CA ASP A 106 4.82 8.99 0.30
C ASP A 106 4.32 10.42 0.54
N LYS A 107 3.78 11.09 -0.49
CA LYS A 107 3.19 12.43 -0.34
C LYS A 107 1.95 12.40 0.56
N PHE A 108 1.08 11.41 0.39
CA PHE A 108 -0.05 11.20 1.30
C PHE A 108 0.43 10.91 2.72
N ASN A 109 1.44 10.03 2.88
CA ASN A 109 1.99 9.70 4.18
C ASN A 109 2.55 10.92 4.91
N MET A 110 3.26 11.82 4.22
CA MET A 110 3.76 13.07 4.83
C MET A 110 2.63 13.99 5.32
N GLU A 111 1.54 14.11 4.56
CA GLU A 111 0.37 14.88 5.02
C GLU A 111 -0.31 14.20 6.22
N ILE A 112 -0.46 12.87 6.19
CA ILE A 112 -1.00 12.10 7.32
C ILE A 112 -0.11 12.24 8.57
N GLU A 113 1.21 12.19 8.42
CA GLU A 113 2.19 12.40 9.50
C GLU A 113 2.06 13.79 10.11
N THR A 114 1.76 14.80 9.28
CA THR A 114 1.48 16.17 9.75
C THR A 114 0.17 16.24 10.56
N LEU A 115 -0.86 15.49 10.16
CA LEU A 115 -2.17 15.51 10.81
C LEU A 115 -2.24 14.66 12.08
N LEU A 116 -1.63 13.47 12.08
CA LEU A 116 -1.73 12.47 13.15
C LEU A 116 -0.49 12.41 14.05
N GLY A 117 0.63 12.98 13.60
CA GLY A 117 1.92 12.93 14.27
C GLY A 117 2.78 11.75 13.79
N ASN A 118 4.06 12.05 13.51
CA ASN A 118 5.03 11.09 12.98
C ASN A 118 5.18 9.83 13.86
N THR A 119 5.22 9.97 15.20
CA THR A 119 5.34 8.81 16.11
C THR A 119 4.19 7.83 15.97
N LEU A 120 2.95 8.34 15.86
CA LEU A 120 1.77 7.49 15.69
C LEU A 120 1.80 6.78 14.34
N VAL A 121 2.11 7.50 13.26
CA VAL A 121 2.21 6.90 11.92
C VAL A 121 3.31 5.84 11.86
N GLY A 122 4.48 6.10 12.45
CA GLY A 122 5.55 5.11 12.56
C GLY A 122 5.12 3.84 13.29
N ASN A 123 4.36 3.97 14.39
CA ASN A 123 3.81 2.81 15.10
C ASN A 123 2.80 2.03 14.23
N LEU A 124 1.92 2.74 13.52
CA LEU A 124 0.95 2.11 12.60
C LEU A 124 1.62 1.37 11.45
N LYS A 125 2.68 1.94 10.85
CA LYS A 125 3.48 1.26 9.82
C LYS A 125 4.10 -0.03 10.37
N ASN A 126 4.68 0.02 11.56
CA ASN A 126 5.25 -1.15 12.23
C ASN A 126 4.20 -2.23 12.54
N GLU A 127 3.02 -1.84 13.00
CA GLU A 127 1.90 -2.75 13.26
C GLU A 127 1.37 -3.37 11.97
N ALA A 128 1.16 -2.58 10.92
CA ALA A 128 0.74 -3.05 9.62
C ALA A 128 1.76 -4.05 9.04
N MET A 129 3.05 -3.75 9.15
CA MET A 129 4.12 -4.65 8.73
C MET A 129 4.03 -6.00 9.46
N LYS A 130 3.96 -6.00 10.81
CA LYS A 130 3.84 -7.24 11.61
C LYS A 130 2.56 -8.02 11.30
N TYR A 131 1.46 -7.30 11.11
CA TYR A 131 0.15 -7.89 10.84
C TYR A 131 0.09 -8.53 9.45
N ILE A 132 0.54 -7.81 8.42
CA ILE A 132 0.44 -8.27 7.04
C ILE A 132 1.52 -9.32 6.76
N TYR A 133 2.77 -8.96 7.05
CA TYR A 133 3.94 -9.78 6.78
C TYR A 133 4.26 -10.70 7.96
N THR A 134 3.44 -11.73 8.10
CA THR A 134 3.76 -12.85 8.98
C THR A 134 4.29 -13.94 8.06
N VAL A 135 5.61 -14.11 8.05
CA VAL A 135 6.25 -15.25 7.40
C VAL A 135 6.02 -16.42 8.36
N GLU A 136 5.10 -17.32 8.01
CA GLU A 136 5.02 -18.65 8.65
C GLU A 136 6.15 -19.53 8.14
#